data_AF-A0A9W5MYT3-F1
#
_entry.id   AF-A0A9W5MYT3-F1
#
_cell.length_a   1.000
_cell.length_b   1.000
_cell.length_c   1.000
_cell.angle_alpha   90.00
_cell.angle_beta   90.00
_cell.angle_gamma   90.00
#
_symmetry.space_group_name_H-M   'P 1'
#
loop_
_entity.id
_entity.type
_entity.pdbx_description
1 polymer ?
#
loop_
_entity_poly.entity_id
_entity_poly.type
_entity_poly.pdbx_seq_one_letter_code
_entity_poly.pdbx_strand_id
1 'polypeptide(L)' 'MQPCPNLPKLEGGTGADVLPWSLQVIGLYNDCKARHKALADTIK' A
#
# COMPACT_ATOMS: atom_id res chain seq x y z
N MET A 1 0.81 16.37 -4.54
CA MET A 1 0.55 14.92 -4.48
C MET A 1 0.41 14.53 -3.02
N GLN A 2 -0.66 13.83 -2.65
CA GLN A 2 -0.84 13.45 -1.25
C GLN A 2 0.18 12.37 -0.88
N PRO A 3 0.83 12.45 0.30
CA PRO A 3 1.72 11.41 0.76
C PRO A 3 1.07 10.03 0.73
N CYS A 4 1.87 8.98 0.56
CA CYS A 4 1.36 7.64 0.72
C CYS A 4 1.04 7.37 2.20
N PRO A 5 -0.08 6.67 2.48
CA PRO A 5 -0.43 6.36 3.85
C PRO A 5 0.63 5.44 4.47
N ASN A 6 0.80 5.54 5.79
CA ASN A 6 1.57 4.56 6.52
C ASN A 6 0.90 3.19 6.42
N LEU A 7 1.72 2.15 6.26
CA LEU A 7 1.22 0.79 6.28
C LEU A 7 0.77 0.42 7.70
N PRO A 8 -0.37 -0.30 7.84
CA PRO A 8 -0.79 -0.81 9.13
C PRO A 8 0.27 -1.76 9.68
N LYS A 9 0.46 -1.75 11.00
CA LYS A 9 1.27 -2.80 11.65
C LYS A 9 0.52 -4.12 11.58
N LEU A 10 1.28 -5.20 11.43
CA LEU A 10 0.74 -6.54 11.60
C LEU A 10 0.62 -6.79 13.11
N GLU A 11 -0.61 -6.96 13.57
CA GLU A 11 -0.90 -7.37 14.94
C GLU A 11 -1.17 -8.88 14.91
N GLY A 12 -0.41 -9.66 15.69
CA GLY A 12 -0.50 -11.11 15.68
C GLY A 12 0.45 -11.79 14.67
N GLY A 13 0.33 -13.11 14.55
CA GLY A 13 1.27 -13.92 13.77
C GLY A 13 0.69 -15.22 13.23
N THR A 14 -0.63 -15.42 13.39
CA THR A 14 -1.29 -16.58 12.80
C THR A 14 -1.58 -16.32 11.32
N GLY A 15 -1.81 -17.39 10.55
CA GLY A 15 -2.23 -17.23 9.16
C GLY A 15 -3.51 -16.41 8.99
N ALA A 16 -4.42 -16.47 9.97
CA ALA A 16 -5.66 -15.70 9.97
C ALA A 16 -5.42 -14.20 10.19
N ASP A 17 -4.32 -13.81 10.84
CA ASP A 17 -3.93 -12.41 11.01
C ASP A 17 -3.15 -11.91 9.78
N VAL A 18 -2.18 -12.72 9.33
CA VAL A 18 -1.23 -12.34 8.26
C VAL A 18 -1.93 -12.17 6.92
N LEU A 19 -2.85 -13.07 6.55
CA LEU A 19 -3.45 -13.05 5.21
C LEU A 19 -4.31 -11.80 4.95
N PRO A 20 -5.29 -11.44 5.81
CA PRO A 20 -6.07 -10.22 5.62
C PRO A 20 -5.19 -8.96 5.66
N TRP A 21 -4.22 -8.90 6.59
CA TRP A 21 -3.28 -7.77 6.67
C TRP A 21 -2.46 -7.62 5.39
N SER A 22 -1.97 -8.72 4.81
CA SER A 22 -1.17 -8.70 3.58
C SER A 22 -1.97 -8.15 2.41
N LEU A 23 -3.24 -8.56 2.28
CA LEU A 23 -4.15 -8.03 1.24
C LEU A 23 -4.35 -6.52 1.39
N GLN A 24 -4.53 -6.04 2.62
CA GLN A 24 -4.66 -4.61 2.90
C GLN A 24 -3.40 -3.84 2.51
N VAL A 25 -2.22 -4.32 2.92
CA VAL A 25 -0.93 -3.69 2.60
C VAL A 25 -0.66 -3.64 1.11
N ILE A 26 -0.93 -4.74 0.39
CA ILE A 26 -0.78 -4.81 -1.07
C ILE A 26 -1.69 -3.78 -1.76
N GLY A 27 -2.93 -3.65 -1.28
CA GLY A 27 -3.87 -2.64 -1.78
C GLY A 27 -3.32 -1.21 -1.63
N LEU A 28 -2.86 -0.86 -0.43
CA LEU A 28 -2.27 0.45 -0.13
C LEU A 28 -1.01 0.74 -0.98
N TYR A 29 -0.16 -0.27 -1.15
CA TYR A 29 1.05 -0.16 -1.97
C TYR A 29 0.72 0.10 -3.45
N ASN A 30 -0.22 -0.67 -4.01
CA ASN A 30 -0.58 -0.54 -5.43
C ASN A 30 -1.23 0.81 -5.73
N ASP A 31 -2.07 1.32 -4.83
CA ASP A 31 -2.64 2.67 -4.94
C ASP A 31 -1.53 3.75 -4.94
N CYS A 32 -0.63 3.70 -3.95
CA CYS A 32 0.51 4.62 -3.86
C CYS A 32 1.36 4.59 -5.13
N LYS A 33 1.69 3.39 -5.62
CA LYS A 33 2.44 3.17 -6.86
C LYS A 33 1.74 3.78 -8.08
N ALA A 34 0.43 3.59 -8.21
CA ALA A 34 -0.34 4.13 -9.33
C ALA A 34 -0.31 5.66 -9.34
N ARG A 35 -0.48 6.30 -8.19
CA ARG A 35 -0.36 7.75 -8.04
C ARG A 35 1.05 8.21 -8.44
N HIS A 36 2.10 7.60 -7.89
CA HIS A 36 3.49 7.98 -8.20
C HIS A 36 3.79 7.84 -9.71
N LYS A 37 3.30 6.77 -10.34
CA LYS A 37 3.44 6.58 -11.79
C LYS A 37 2.75 7.70 -12.57
N ALA A 38 1.52 8.05 -12.22
CA ALA A 38 0.80 9.13 -12.90
C ALA A 38 1.53 10.49 -12.78
N LEU A 39 2.12 10.77 -11.62
CA LEU A 39 2.95 11.96 -11.44
C LEU A 39 4.19 11.92 -12.34
N ALA A 40 4.93 10.81 -12.33
CA ALA A 40 6.12 10.65 -13.16
C ALA A 40 5.81 10.77 -14.66
N ASP A 41 4.70 10.19 -15.11
CA ASP A 41 4.25 10.27 -16.50
C ASP A 41 3.85 11.69 -16.92
N THR A 42 3.42 12.55 -15.98
CA THR A 42 3.04 13.96 -16.26
C THR A 42 4.26 14.88 -16.37
N ILE A 43 5.39 14.51 -15.75
CA ILE A 43 6.64 15.31 -15.76
C ILE A 43 7.57 14.87 -16.91
N LYS A 44 7.20 13.81 -17.63
CA LYS A 44 7.92 13.27 -18.78
C LYS A 44 7.54 14.00 -20.07
#